data_AF-A0A5C6SV19-F1
#
_entry.id   AF-A0A5C6SV19-F1
#
_cell.length_a   1.000
_cell.length_b   1.000
_cell.length_c   1.000
_cell.angle_alpha   90.00
_cell.angle_beta   90.00
_cell.angle_gamma   90.00
#
_symmetry.space_group_name_H-M   'P 1'
#
loop_
_entity.id
_entity.type
_entity.pdbx_description
1 polymer ?
#
loop_
_entity_poly.entity_id
_entity_poly.type
_entity_poly.pdbx_seq_one_letter_code
_entity_poly.pdbx_strand_id
1 'polypeptide(L)'
;MSSEPFQQKSPIKIRLPLPYLSTYYLERTAEGKQSYRLRKDDSVTEGKPFPKALHADDLVFSKIPAVESDKIPDSDNREYARARRSPVWSLSWEKQTPTLAQTWMFLYTFFTYHFDVEQFRLRLEGAGAEDLAKELVLSMVAINMPPPPKGVEPAPSTGVEVLILRSAFWQGCASPLGQQPIWLPTWNSANVVPHLEYVMTPTSESTLLRHPRRTPKPAAGSYIYSRYIPSLDEHFNLVALDYENPEHLGLFNTWQNDPRVAAGWMETGTLDEHRAYLKNIHDDPHQFAVLGYFNDTPFAYFELYWAKEDKMGQHYACLDFDRGRHSLVGNDKFRGQYRVMAWWPSVMHYEFLDDHRTENVVGEPRLSSENVLKYEMIFGLHQDKWMDLPHKRSNLVKISRERFFQICPFNQGKPRVAGTTFGFEPKL
;
A
#
# COMPACT_ATOMS: atom_id res chain seq x y z
N MET A 1 23.70 2.92 -2.01
CA MET A 1 23.77 4.23 -2.68
C MET A 1 22.86 5.22 -1.96
N SER A 2 23.40 6.35 -1.52
CA SER A 2 22.64 7.56 -1.20
C SER A 2 22.49 8.32 -2.51
N SER A 3 21.46 8.03 -3.27
CA SER A 3 21.12 8.83 -4.45
C SER A 3 19.76 9.42 -4.16
N GLU A 4 19.70 10.74 -3.96
CA GLU A 4 18.42 11.45 -4.11
C GLU A 4 17.84 11.03 -5.48
N PRO A 5 16.66 10.41 -5.54
CA PRO A 5 16.12 9.89 -6.80
C PRO A 5 15.94 10.99 -7.86
N PHE A 6 15.77 12.24 -7.41
CA PHE A 6 15.69 13.45 -8.22
C PHE A 6 17.05 14.04 -8.65
N GLN A 7 18.13 13.28 -8.49
CA GLN A 7 19.46 13.60 -9.03
C GLN A 7 19.91 12.62 -10.13
N GLN A 8 19.07 11.64 -10.50
CA GLN A 8 19.37 10.72 -11.60
C GLN A 8 19.26 11.44 -12.96
N LYS A 9 20.17 11.13 -13.90
CA LYS A 9 20.14 11.67 -15.27
C LYS A 9 18.98 11.13 -16.11
N SER A 10 18.42 9.99 -15.73
CA SER A 10 17.28 9.37 -16.42
C SER A 10 15.96 9.95 -15.93
N PRO A 11 14.95 10.11 -16.81
CA PRO A 11 13.64 10.60 -16.43
C PRO A 11 12.97 9.69 -15.39
N ILE A 12 12.34 10.30 -14.38
CA ILE A 12 11.65 9.57 -13.31
C ILE A 12 10.34 9.03 -13.86
N LYS A 13 10.24 7.70 -14.00
CA LYS A 13 9.08 7.00 -14.55
C LYS A 13 8.06 6.65 -13.46
N ILE A 14 6.79 6.91 -13.71
CA ILE A 14 5.69 6.43 -12.87
C ILE A 14 4.61 5.83 -13.77
N ARG A 15 3.92 4.79 -13.31
CA ARG A 15 2.86 4.14 -14.08
C ARG A 15 1.61 4.00 -13.22
N LEU A 16 0.44 4.20 -13.84
CA LEU A 16 -0.83 3.93 -13.18
C LEU A 16 -1.02 2.41 -12.98
N PRO A 17 -1.74 1.98 -11.94
CA PRO A 17 -2.11 0.59 -11.77
C PRO A 17 -3.12 0.12 -12.84
N LEU A 18 -3.44 -1.18 -12.83
CA LEU A 18 -4.58 -1.70 -13.58
C LEU A 18 -5.88 -0.94 -13.19
N PRO A 19 -6.82 -0.78 -14.13
CA PRO A 19 -6.77 -1.24 -15.52
C PRO A 19 -6.05 -0.26 -16.46
N TYR A 20 -5.49 0.85 -15.97
CA TYR A 20 -5.07 1.97 -16.82
C TYR A 20 -3.69 1.78 -17.44
N LEU A 21 -2.69 1.39 -16.63
CA LEU A 21 -1.30 1.13 -17.07
C LEU A 21 -0.58 2.29 -17.79
N SER A 22 -1.19 3.49 -17.84
CA SER A 22 -0.60 4.70 -18.42
C SER A 22 0.76 5.02 -17.79
N THR A 23 1.72 5.37 -18.64
CA THR A 23 3.08 5.70 -18.23
C THR A 23 3.29 7.20 -18.27
N TYR A 24 3.94 7.74 -17.25
CA TYR A 24 4.30 9.14 -17.14
C TYR A 24 5.78 9.28 -16.77
N TYR A 25 6.40 10.37 -17.21
CA TYR A 25 7.73 10.79 -16.81
C TYR A 25 7.70 12.18 -16.19
N LEU A 26 8.53 12.40 -15.16
CA LEU A 26 8.90 13.76 -14.78
C LEU A 26 10.02 14.26 -15.69
N GLU A 27 9.66 15.17 -16.57
CA GLU A 27 10.57 15.93 -17.42
C GLU A 27 11.07 17.16 -16.65
N ARG A 28 12.37 17.45 -16.73
CA ARG A 28 12.96 18.62 -16.08
C ARG A 28 12.64 19.89 -16.89
N THR A 29 12.13 20.92 -16.23
CA THR A 29 11.73 22.18 -16.90
C THR A 29 12.82 23.26 -16.88
N ALA A 30 13.80 23.15 -15.99
CA ALA A 30 14.91 24.09 -15.87
C ALA A 30 16.22 23.39 -15.48
N GLU A 31 17.31 23.74 -16.16
CA GLU A 31 18.65 23.27 -15.81
C GLU A 31 19.08 23.78 -14.43
N GLY A 32 19.79 22.94 -13.67
CA GLY A 32 20.31 23.29 -12.34
C GLY A 32 19.25 23.41 -11.24
N LYS A 33 17.95 23.40 -11.55
CA LYS A 33 16.85 23.43 -10.57
C LYS A 33 16.15 22.08 -10.47
N GLN A 34 15.61 21.76 -9.30
CA GLN A 34 14.69 20.61 -9.15
C GLN A 34 13.28 21.11 -9.48
N SER A 35 12.98 21.22 -10.77
CA SER A 35 11.71 21.70 -11.31
C SER A 35 11.28 20.77 -12.44
N TYR A 36 10.04 20.31 -12.39
CA TYR A 36 9.56 19.19 -13.20
C TYR A 36 8.16 19.41 -13.73
N ARG A 37 7.87 18.77 -14.86
CA ARG A 37 6.54 18.64 -15.45
C ARG A 37 6.26 17.17 -15.72
N LEU A 38 5.01 16.75 -15.54
CA LEU A 38 4.56 15.41 -15.92
C LEU A 38 4.28 15.34 -17.42
N ARG A 39 4.89 14.37 -18.09
CA ARG A 39 4.63 14.01 -19.48
C ARG A 39 4.07 12.61 -19.55
N LYS A 40 2.95 12.44 -20.24
CA LYS A 40 2.44 11.12 -20.59
C LYS A 40 3.29 10.52 -21.71
N ASP A 41 3.58 9.23 -21.61
CA ASP A 41 4.23 8.47 -22.68
C ASP A 41 3.17 7.87 -23.61
N ASP A 42 2.91 8.54 -24.73
CA ASP A 42 1.94 8.05 -25.72
C ASP A 42 2.50 6.93 -26.62
N SER A 43 3.77 6.53 -26.44
CA SER A 43 4.40 5.43 -27.20
C SER A 43 4.18 4.05 -26.58
N VAL A 44 3.78 3.99 -25.31
CA VAL A 44 3.57 2.74 -24.57
C VAL A 44 2.11 2.32 -24.65
N THR A 45 1.87 1.05 -24.96
CA THR A 45 0.51 0.46 -24.95
C THR A 45 -0.13 0.63 -23.58
N GLU A 46 -1.21 1.41 -23.52
CA GLU A 46 -2.02 1.59 -22.32
C GLU A 46 -3.02 0.45 -22.14
N GLY A 47 -3.54 0.30 -20.93
CA GLY A 47 -4.76 -0.46 -20.71
C GLY A 47 -5.98 0.41 -21.05
N LYS A 48 -6.93 0.48 -20.12
CA LYS A 48 -8.10 1.36 -20.23
C LYS A 48 -7.67 2.83 -20.21
N PRO A 49 -8.18 3.70 -21.09
CA PRO A 49 -7.89 5.13 -21.00
C PRO A 49 -8.42 5.72 -19.69
N PHE A 50 -7.63 6.61 -19.07
CA PHE A 50 -8.09 7.33 -17.89
C PHE A 50 -9.16 8.38 -18.29
N PRO A 51 -10.28 8.53 -17.55
CA PRO A 51 -11.40 9.38 -17.99
C PRO A 51 -11.08 10.87 -18.19
N LYS A 52 -10.08 11.38 -17.49
CA LYS A 52 -9.63 12.78 -17.56
C LYS A 52 -8.11 12.83 -17.63
N ALA A 53 -7.56 13.86 -18.27
CA ALA A 53 -6.12 14.07 -18.29
C ALA A 53 -5.57 14.27 -16.87
N LEU A 54 -4.54 13.50 -16.51
CA LEU A 54 -3.84 13.57 -15.22
C LEU A 54 -2.56 14.43 -15.26
N HIS A 55 -2.34 15.14 -16.36
CA HIS A 55 -1.21 16.05 -16.56
C HIS A 55 -1.70 17.33 -17.24
N ALA A 56 -0.88 18.37 -17.22
CA ALA A 56 -1.10 19.63 -17.94
C ALA A 56 0.24 20.25 -18.32
N ASP A 57 0.29 20.93 -19.46
CA ASP A 57 1.50 21.50 -20.02
C ASP A 57 2.04 22.71 -19.24
N ASP A 58 1.19 23.45 -18.54
CA ASP A 58 1.60 24.60 -17.74
C ASP A 58 1.82 24.26 -16.27
N LEU A 59 1.57 23.00 -15.87
CA LEU A 59 1.69 22.56 -14.49
C LEU A 59 3.14 22.15 -14.16
N VAL A 60 3.75 22.87 -13.23
CA VAL A 60 5.16 22.70 -12.87
C VAL A 60 5.28 22.45 -11.36
N PHE A 61 6.05 21.42 -11.00
CA PHE A 61 6.32 21.01 -9.63
C PHE A 61 7.79 21.25 -9.30
N SER A 62 8.07 22.11 -8.32
CA SER A 62 9.43 22.59 -8.04
C SER A 62 9.79 22.51 -6.57
N LYS A 63 11.02 22.11 -6.26
CA LYS A 63 11.53 22.17 -4.89
C LYS A 63 11.84 23.62 -4.53
N ILE A 64 11.40 24.03 -3.35
CA ILE A 64 11.75 25.33 -2.77
C ILE A 64 12.90 25.10 -1.76
N PRO A 65 14.00 25.89 -1.82
CA PRO A 65 15.03 25.82 -0.80
C PRO A 65 14.49 26.17 0.59
N ALA A 66 14.96 25.46 1.62
CA ALA A 66 14.62 25.79 3.00
C ALA A 66 15.15 27.19 3.35
N VAL A 67 14.35 27.94 4.12
CA VAL A 67 14.69 29.30 4.59
C VAL A 67 15.12 29.27 6.06
N GLU A 68 15.66 30.37 6.59
CA GLU A 68 16.11 30.43 7.98
C GLU A 68 15.00 30.08 8.99
N SER A 69 13.77 30.51 8.72
CA SER A 69 12.60 30.21 9.56
C SER A 69 12.16 28.73 9.54
N ASP A 70 12.78 27.89 8.71
CA ASP A 70 12.59 26.43 8.73
C ASP A 70 13.55 25.73 9.68
N LYS A 71 14.62 26.41 10.14
CA LYS A 71 15.62 25.84 11.04
C LYS A 71 15.14 25.85 12.49
N ILE A 72 14.22 24.94 12.79
CA ILE A 72 13.71 24.71 14.14
C ILE A 72 14.46 23.52 14.77
N PRO A 73 14.87 23.57 16.06
CA PRO A 73 15.59 22.47 16.70
C PRO A 73 14.86 21.13 16.60
N ASP A 74 15.61 20.04 16.37
CA ASP A 74 15.07 18.67 16.26
C ASP A 74 14.42 18.17 17.56
N SER A 75 14.77 18.76 18.70
CA SER A 75 14.12 18.47 19.99
C SER A 75 12.67 18.96 20.06
N ASP A 76 12.28 19.94 19.23
CA ASP A 76 10.91 20.44 19.18
C ASP A 76 10.05 19.57 18.26
N ASN A 77 9.26 18.69 18.86
CA ASN A 77 8.42 17.73 18.14
C ASN A 77 6.94 18.14 18.03
N ARG A 78 6.62 19.41 18.33
CA ARG A 78 5.28 19.97 18.08
C ARG A 78 4.98 19.94 16.58
N GLU A 79 3.69 19.88 16.24
CA GLU A 79 3.23 19.76 14.86
C GLU A 79 3.76 20.88 13.96
N TYR A 80 3.73 22.13 14.43
CA TYR A 80 4.32 23.28 13.73
C TYR A 80 5.80 23.06 13.42
N ALA A 81 6.58 22.67 14.42
CA ALA A 81 8.02 22.48 14.27
C ALA A 81 8.34 21.37 13.26
N ARG A 82 7.64 20.24 13.35
CA ARG A 82 7.75 19.14 12.38
C ARG A 82 7.34 19.59 10.97
N ALA A 83 6.27 20.35 10.83
CA ALA A 83 5.82 20.88 9.55
C ALA A 83 6.86 21.83 8.93
N ARG A 84 7.44 22.75 9.70
CA ARG A 84 8.47 23.69 9.23
C ARG A 84 9.77 22.99 8.82
N ARG A 85 10.21 21.96 9.55
CA ARG A 85 11.36 21.13 9.15
C ARG A 85 11.10 20.28 7.90
N SER A 86 9.84 20.09 7.53
CA SER A 86 9.50 19.28 6.36
C SER A 86 9.91 19.98 5.07
N PRO A 87 10.30 19.22 4.02
CA PRO A 87 10.60 19.78 2.72
C PRO A 87 9.44 20.64 2.20
N VAL A 88 9.77 21.66 1.40
CA VAL A 88 8.76 22.50 0.74
C VAL A 88 8.91 22.37 -0.78
N TRP A 89 7.77 22.19 -1.44
CA TRP A 89 7.66 22.13 -2.89
C TRP A 89 6.51 23.03 -3.35
N SER A 90 6.65 23.68 -4.50
CA SER A 90 5.57 24.40 -5.16
C SER A 90 4.95 23.58 -6.27
N LEU A 91 3.64 23.76 -6.44
CA LEU A 91 2.91 23.42 -7.65
C LEU A 91 2.39 24.74 -8.25
N SER A 92 2.87 25.09 -9.43
CA SER A 92 2.56 26.35 -10.12
C SER A 92 1.89 26.11 -11.46
N TRP A 93 0.94 26.98 -11.84
CA TRP A 93 0.23 26.96 -13.11
C TRP A 93 -0.12 28.38 -13.58
N GLU A 94 -0.34 28.53 -14.89
CA GLU A 94 -0.63 29.85 -15.48
C GLU A 94 -2.07 29.95 -16.00
N LYS A 95 -2.63 28.84 -16.50
CA LYS A 95 -3.89 28.85 -17.23
C LYS A 95 -5.07 28.51 -16.34
N GLN A 96 -5.21 27.24 -15.97
CA GLN A 96 -6.37 26.72 -15.27
C GLN A 96 -5.95 26.07 -13.95
N THR A 97 -6.76 26.26 -12.91
CA THR A 97 -6.59 25.57 -11.63
C THR A 97 -6.49 24.05 -11.86
N PRO A 98 -5.41 23.39 -11.40
CA PRO A 98 -5.25 21.96 -11.51
C PRO A 98 -6.37 21.24 -10.78
N THR A 99 -6.78 20.12 -11.35
CA THR A 99 -7.68 19.20 -10.65
C THR A 99 -6.93 18.49 -9.51
N LEU A 100 -7.68 18.01 -8.52
CA LEU A 100 -7.14 17.11 -7.49
C LEU A 100 -6.42 15.90 -8.10
N ALA A 101 -6.94 15.35 -9.20
CA ALA A 101 -6.36 14.21 -9.91
C ALA A 101 -4.99 14.53 -10.56
N GLN A 102 -4.83 15.72 -11.16
CA GLN A 102 -3.54 16.18 -11.69
C GLN A 102 -2.53 16.41 -10.56
N THR A 103 -2.97 16.99 -9.44
CA THR A 103 -2.13 17.17 -8.25
C THR A 103 -1.70 15.82 -7.68
N TRP A 104 -2.62 14.85 -7.60
CA TRP A 104 -2.37 13.52 -7.08
C TRP A 104 -1.25 12.79 -7.82
N MET A 105 -1.08 13.00 -9.14
CA MET A 105 0.04 12.39 -9.88
C MET A 105 1.42 12.88 -9.42
N PHE A 106 1.54 14.15 -9.04
CA PHE A 106 2.77 14.65 -8.44
C PHE A 106 2.98 14.05 -7.05
N LEU A 107 1.92 13.93 -6.25
CA LEU A 107 1.99 13.27 -4.94
C LEU A 107 2.41 11.80 -5.06
N TYR A 108 1.83 11.08 -6.02
CA TYR A 108 2.15 9.68 -6.29
C TYR A 108 3.60 9.52 -6.69
N THR A 109 4.08 10.37 -7.59
CA THR A 109 5.49 10.35 -7.98
C THR A 109 6.39 10.73 -6.81
N PHE A 110 6.04 11.78 -6.06
CA PHE A 110 6.80 12.25 -4.91
C PHE A 110 6.96 11.14 -3.86
N PHE A 111 5.86 10.57 -3.34
CA PHE A 111 5.94 9.55 -2.29
C PHE A 111 6.45 8.19 -2.76
N THR A 112 6.39 7.91 -4.06
CA THR A 112 7.01 6.70 -4.63
C THR A 112 8.54 6.79 -4.60
N TYR A 113 9.09 7.98 -4.83
CA TYR A 113 10.54 8.19 -4.91
C TYR A 113 11.16 8.77 -3.62
N HIS A 114 10.41 9.55 -2.84
CA HIS A 114 10.78 10.07 -1.52
C HIS A 114 10.09 9.28 -0.40
N PHE A 115 10.41 7.99 -0.30
CA PHE A 115 9.79 7.08 0.67
C PHE A 115 10.07 7.43 2.14
N ASP A 116 11.11 8.23 2.42
CA ASP A 116 11.53 8.64 3.75
C ASP A 116 10.89 9.94 4.24
N VAL A 117 10.20 10.67 3.35
CA VAL A 117 9.51 11.92 3.68
C VAL A 117 8.11 11.59 4.22
N GLU A 118 7.91 11.78 5.53
CA GLU A 118 6.61 11.56 6.20
C GLU A 118 5.53 12.55 5.76
N GLN A 119 5.94 13.78 5.49
CA GLN A 119 5.08 14.88 5.09
C GLN A 119 5.92 15.95 4.41
N PHE A 120 5.29 16.78 3.58
CA PHE A 120 5.94 17.93 2.98
C PHE A 120 4.96 19.09 2.81
N ARG A 121 5.48 20.31 2.81
CA ARG A 121 4.71 21.53 2.60
C ARG A 121 4.53 21.74 1.10
N LEU A 122 3.29 21.81 0.66
CA LEU A 122 2.93 22.10 -0.73
C LEU A 122 2.45 23.54 -0.83
N ARG A 123 3.21 24.37 -1.54
CA ARG A 123 2.83 25.73 -1.90
C ARG A 123 2.11 25.72 -3.24
N LEU A 124 0.97 26.39 -3.32
CA LEU A 124 0.14 26.48 -4.50
C LEU A 124 0.24 27.87 -5.11
N GLU A 125 0.61 27.95 -6.39
CA GLU A 125 0.92 29.20 -7.07
C GLU A 125 0.15 29.31 -8.39
N GLY A 126 -0.97 30.04 -8.36
CA GLY A 126 -1.79 30.29 -9.54
C GLY A 126 -3.20 30.75 -9.16
N ALA A 127 -3.99 31.14 -10.16
CA ALA A 127 -5.39 31.48 -9.93
C ALA A 127 -6.15 30.28 -9.38
N GLY A 128 -7.00 30.48 -8.35
CA GLY A 128 -7.77 29.41 -7.70
C GLY A 128 -6.98 28.53 -6.71
N ALA A 129 -5.78 28.93 -6.29
CA ALA A 129 -4.95 28.16 -5.36
C ALA A 129 -5.65 27.85 -4.02
N GLU A 130 -6.44 28.78 -3.48
CA GLU A 130 -7.19 28.57 -2.24
C GLU A 130 -8.24 27.46 -2.37
N ASP A 131 -8.88 27.33 -3.53
CA ASP A 131 -9.91 26.31 -3.74
C ASP A 131 -9.27 24.93 -3.91
N LEU A 132 -8.15 24.83 -4.61
CA LEU A 132 -7.37 23.59 -4.67
C LEU A 132 -6.84 23.19 -3.28
N ALA A 133 -6.41 24.15 -2.44
CA ALA A 133 -6.02 23.86 -1.06
C ALA A 133 -7.19 23.29 -0.25
N LYS A 134 -8.39 23.87 -0.37
CA LYS A 134 -9.60 23.35 0.27
C LYS A 134 -9.92 21.93 -0.21
N GLU A 135 -9.83 21.65 -1.51
CA GLU A 135 -10.05 20.30 -2.06
C GLU A 135 -9.04 19.28 -1.51
N LEU A 136 -7.75 19.65 -1.43
CA LEU A 136 -6.71 18.81 -0.86
C LEU A 136 -6.99 18.50 0.62
N VAL A 137 -7.41 19.49 1.41
CA VAL A 137 -7.76 19.28 2.83
C VAL A 137 -9.03 18.44 2.97
N LEU A 138 -10.07 18.70 2.17
CA LEU A 138 -11.33 17.92 2.16
C LEU A 138 -11.11 16.46 1.75
N SER A 139 -10.13 16.21 0.89
CA SER A 139 -9.73 14.85 0.50
C SER A 139 -8.96 14.08 1.57
N MET A 140 -8.63 14.74 2.69
CA MET A 140 -7.83 14.25 3.82
C MET A 140 -6.36 13.95 3.49
N VAL A 141 -5.89 14.14 2.24
CA VAL A 141 -4.46 13.97 1.90
C VAL A 141 -3.59 15.08 2.50
N ALA A 142 -4.20 16.21 2.83
CA ALA A 142 -3.54 17.38 3.36
C ALA A 142 -4.24 17.88 4.63
N ILE A 143 -3.49 18.63 5.44
CA ILE A 143 -4.04 19.47 6.50
C ILE A 143 -3.59 20.91 6.30
N ASN A 144 -4.29 21.84 6.94
CA ASN A 144 -3.81 23.21 7.04
C ASN A 144 -2.46 23.25 7.77
N MET A 145 -1.62 24.23 7.43
CA MET A 145 -0.38 24.43 8.17
C MET A 145 -0.67 24.60 9.67
N PRO A 146 -0.05 23.79 10.55
CA PRO A 146 -0.25 23.93 11.98
C PRO A 146 0.11 25.35 12.43
N PRO A 147 -0.62 25.96 13.38
CA PRO A 147 -0.29 27.30 13.84
C PRO A 147 1.00 27.31 14.66
N PRO A 148 1.77 28.42 14.66
CA PRO A 148 2.93 28.55 15.53
C PRO A 148 2.51 28.47 17.02
N PRO A 149 3.39 28.01 17.92
CA PRO A 149 3.15 28.07 19.35
C PRO A 149 2.85 29.50 19.82
N LYS A 150 2.08 29.64 20.91
CA LYS A 150 1.81 30.96 21.52
C LYS A 150 3.13 31.70 21.78
N GLY A 151 3.19 32.96 21.34
CA GLY A 151 4.37 33.83 21.51
C GLY A 151 5.46 33.66 20.45
N VAL A 152 5.29 32.75 19.48
CA VAL A 152 6.16 32.64 18.30
C VAL A 152 5.47 33.36 17.14
N GLU A 153 6.16 34.32 16.53
CA GLU A 153 5.63 34.96 15.32
C GLU A 153 5.53 33.94 14.18
N PRO A 154 4.42 33.93 13.43
CA PRO A 154 4.30 33.07 12.26
C PRO A 154 5.40 33.43 11.26
N ALA A 155 5.97 32.39 10.61
CA ALA A 155 6.82 32.63 9.46
C ALA A 155 6.05 33.46 8.41
N PRO A 156 6.73 34.32 7.63
CA PRO A 156 6.07 35.15 6.62
C PRO A 156 5.17 34.31 5.74
N SER A 157 3.92 34.76 5.57
CA SER A 157 2.99 34.12 4.62
C SER A 157 3.60 34.22 3.22
N THR A 158 3.82 33.08 2.59
CA THR A 158 4.51 32.98 1.28
C THR A 158 3.56 32.49 0.18
N GLY A 159 2.25 32.59 0.41
CA GLY A 159 1.21 32.11 -0.50
C GLY A 159 0.30 31.09 0.18
N VAL A 160 -0.48 30.37 -0.64
CA VAL A 160 -1.36 29.30 -0.18
C VAL A 160 -0.51 28.05 0.04
N GLU A 161 -0.43 27.56 1.29
CA GLU A 161 0.41 26.42 1.67
C GLU A 161 -0.39 25.41 2.51
N VAL A 162 -0.26 24.13 2.18
CA VAL A 162 -0.85 23.00 2.93
C VAL A 162 0.22 21.97 3.27
N LEU A 163 -0.02 21.16 4.30
CA LEU A 163 0.88 20.06 4.67
C LEU A 163 0.33 18.75 4.12
N ILE A 164 1.03 18.14 3.17
CA ILE A 164 0.66 16.85 2.57
C ILE A 164 1.18 15.71 3.43
N LEU A 165 0.34 14.71 3.69
CA LEU A 165 0.62 13.59 4.58
C LEU A 165 0.84 12.29 3.78
N ARG A 166 2.02 11.67 3.93
CA ARG A 166 2.33 10.37 3.27
C ARG A 166 1.39 9.26 3.72
N SER A 167 1.07 9.23 5.01
CA SER A 167 0.19 8.23 5.62
C SER A 167 -1.23 8.28 5.06
N ALA A 168 -1.77 9.48 4.82
CA ALA A 168 -3.07 9.66 4.20
C ALA A 168 -3.05 9.30 2.71
N PHE A 169 -2.00 9.73 1.98
CA PHE A 169 -1.84 9.39 0.56
C PHE A 169 -1.88 7.87 0.33
N TRP A 170 -1.11 7.10 1.08
CA TRP A 170 -1.10 5.64 0.95
C TRP A 170 -2.36 4.97 1.49
N GLN A 171 -3.25 5.67 2.19
CA GLN A 171 -4.59 5.17 2.51
C GLN A 171 -5.61 5.39 1.37
N GLY A 172 -5.20 5.96 0.24
CA GLY A 172 -6.06 6.20 -0.92
C GLY A 172 -6.70 7.59 -0.95
N CYS A 173 -6.31 8.50 -0.04
CA CYS A 173 -6.79 9.88 -0.06
C CYS A 173 -6.43 10.61 -1.36
N ALA A 174 -7.29 11.55 -1.76
CA ALA A 174 -7.19 12.32 -3.00
C ALA A 174 -7.14 11.49 -4.29
N SER A 175 -7.60 10.23 -4.27
CA SER A 175 -7.58 9.36 -5.45
C SER A 175 -8.24 10.04 -6.66
N PRO A 176 -7.67 9.90 -7.86
CA PRO A 176 -8.26 10.45 -9.08
C PRO A 176 -9.56 9.74 -9.51
N LEU A 177 -9.95 8.68 -8.79
CA LEU A 177 -11.22 7.95 -8.94
C LEU A 177 -12.26 8.32 -7.85
N GLY A 178 -12.05 9.42 -7.13
CA GLY A 178 -12.93 9.84 -6.04
C GLY A 178 -12.68 9.01 -4.78
N GLN A 179 -13.70 8.32 -4.29
CA GLN A 179 -13.60 7.52 -3.05
C GLN A 179 -12.83 6.21 -3.24
N GLN A 180 -12.69 5.73 -4.48
CA GLN A 180 -12.02 4.48 -4.79
C GLN A 180 -10.51 4.64 -4.68
N PRO A 181 -9.80 3.88 -3.82
CA PRO A 181 -8.34 3.82 -3.86
C PRO A 181 -7.88 3.31 -5.23
N ILE A 182 -7.00 4.05 -5.92
CA ILE A 182 -6.62 3.74 -7.30
C ILE A 182 -5.98 2.35 -7.47
N TRP A 183 -5.39 1.80 -6.40
CA TRP A 183 -4.75 0.49 -6.40
C TRP A 183 -5.74 -0.67 -6.35
N LEU A 184 -7.04 -0.43 -6.13
CA LEU A 184 -8.09 -1.45 -6.06
C LEU A 184 -8.99 -1.39 -7.29
N PRO A 185 -8.67 -2.09 -8.40
CA PRO A 185 -9.36 -1.93 -9.68
C PRO A 185 -10.84 -2.32 -9.67
N THR A 186 -11.26 -3.22 -8.75
CA THR A 186 -12.63 -3.74 -8.64
C THR A 186 -13.38 -3.22 -7.40
N TRP A 187 -12.81 -2.23 -6.71
CA TRP A 187 -13.45 -1.66 -5.52
C TRP A 187 -14.74 -0.93 -5.85
N ASN A 188 -15.76 -1.13 -5.01
CA ASN A 188 -17.09 -0.59 -5.21
C ASN A 188 -17.51 0.24 -3.99
N SER A 189 -17.92 1.50 -4.21
CA SER A 189 -18.35 2.40 -3.13
C SER A 189 -19.59 1.88 -2.39
N ALA A 190 -20.44 1.08 -3.04
CA ALA A 190 -21.60 0.45 -2.40
C ALA A 190 -21.19 -0.52 -1.26
N ASN A 191 -19.97 -1.06 -1.31
CA ASN A 191 -19.43 -1.97 -0.30
C ASN A 191 -19.02 -1.24 0.99
N VAL A 192 -18.99 0.10 0.98
CA VAL A 192 -18.29 0.90 2.00
C VAL A 192 -19.26 1.68 2.89
N VAL A 193 -20.57 1.52 2.67
CA VAL A 193 -21.59 2.07 3.57
C VAL A 193 -21.39 1.45 4.97
N PRO A 194 -21.11 2.24 6.02
CA PRO A 194 -20.91 1.71 7.36
C PRO A 194 -22.25 1.21 7.91
N HIS A 195 -22.54 -0.05 7.61
CA HIS A 195 -23.65 -0.80 8.18
C HIS A 195 -23.06 -1.78 9.18
N LEU A 196 -23.49 -1.67 10.44
CA LEU A 196 -23.08 -2.57 11.50
C LEU A 196 -24.21 -3.55 11.79
N GLU A 197 -24.26 -4.61 10.98
CA GLU A 197 -25.10 -5.78 11.20
C GLU A 197 -24.20 -6.92 11.67
N TYR A 198 -24.65 -7.75 12.62
CA TYR A 198 -23.89 -8.90 13.11
C TYR A 198 -24.58 -10.20 12.72
N VAL A 199 -23.77 -11.20 12.42
CA VAL A 199 -24.19 -12.57 12.15
C VAL A 199 -23.54 -13.53 13.14
N MET A 200 -24.08 -14.75 13.20
CA MET A 200 -23.60 -15.83 14.06
C MET A 200 -23.19 -17.00 13.18
N THR A 201 -21.92 -17.37 13.19
CA THR A 201 -21.39 -18.48 12.39
C THR A 201 -21.00 -19.65 13.30
N PRO A 202 -21.43 -20.90 13.02
CA PRO A 202 -21.01 -22.05 13.81
C PRO A 202 -19.49 -22.24 13.77
N THR A 203 -18.88 -22.33 14.95
CA THR A 203 -17.44 -22.68 15.12
C THR A 203 -17.26 -24.10 15.66
N SER A 204 -18.30 -24.64 16.28
CA SER A 204 -18.43 -26.04 16.68
C SER A 204 -19.91 -26.42 16.67
N GLU A 205 -20.24 -27.70 16.95
CA GLU A 205 -21.63 -28.17 17.04
C GLU A 205 -22.49 -27.37 18.04
N SER A 206 -21.88 -26.78 19.07
CA SER A 206 -22.58 -26.10 20.17
C SER A 206 -22.21 -24.62 20.33
N THR A 207 -21.24 -24.11 19.56
CA THR A 207 -20.73 -22.74 19.73
C THR A 207 -20.86 -21.93 18.45
N LEU A 208 -21.51 -20.78 18.57
CA LEU A 208 -21.61 -19.78 17.50
C LEU A 208 -20.67 -18.61 17.78
N LEU A 209 -19.99 -18.13 16.75
CA LEU A 209 -19.16 -16.93 16.80
C LEU A 209 -19.93 -15.75 16.24
N ARG A 210 -20.02 -14.68 17.05
CA ARG A 210 -20.61 -13.40 16.65
C ARG A 210 -19.58 -12.52 15.95
N HIS A 211 -19.84 -12.13 14.71
CA HIS A 211 -18.98 -11.22 13.93
C HIS A 211 -19.83 -10.29 13.05
N PRO A 212 -19.31 -9.13 12.61
CA PRO A 212 -20.06 -8.27 11.71
C PRO A 212 -20.29 -8.98 10.38
N ARG A 213 -21.40 -8.63 9.73
CA ARG A 213 -21.60 -8.87 8.31
C ARG A 213 -20.61 -8.00 7.54
N ARG A 214 -19.87 -8.61 6.63
CA ARG A 214 -18.86 -7.95 5.81
C ARG A 214 -19.24 -8.04 4.34
N THR A 215 -18.49 -7.33 3.52
CA THR A 215 -18.70 -7.28 2.08
C THR A 215 -18.55 -8.66 1.45
N PRO A 216 -19.27 -8.95 0.36
CA PRO A 216 -19.05 -10.18 -0.39
C PRO A 216 -17.61 -10.28 -0.87
N LYS A 217 -17.12 -11.52 -1.05
CA LYS A 217 -15.82 -11.78 -1.65
C LYS A 217 -15.71 -11.15 -3.04
N PRO A 218 -14.50 -10.78 -3.48
CA PRO A 218 -14.28 -10.37 -4.86
C PRO A 218 -14.70 -11.46 -5.85
N ALA A 219 -15.09 -11.05 -7.06
CA ALA A 219 -15.45 -12.00 -8.11
C ALA A 219 -14.24 -12.89 -8.47
N ALA A 220 -14.46 -14.19 -8.64
CA ALA A 220 -13.44 -15.13 -9.07
C ALA A 220 -12.81 -14.68 -10.40
N GLY A 221 -11.48 -14.77 -10.50
CA GLY A 221 -10.70 -14.34 -11.66
C GLY A 221 -10.51 -12.82 -11.80
N SER A 222 -11.05 -12.02 -10.88
CA SER A 222 -10.92 -10.57 -10.97
C SER A 222 -9.62 -10.06 -10.34
N TYR A 223 -9.04 -9.01 -10.93
CA TYR A 223 -7.97 -8.25 -10.29
C TYR A 223 -8.52 -7.51 -9.07
N ILE A 224 -7.89 -7.67 -7.91
CA ILE A 224 -8.30 -7.04 -6.64
C ILE A 224 -7.32 -5.97 -6.18
N TYR A 225 -6.08 -6.04 -6.65
CA TYR A 225 -5.03 -5.07 -6.35
C TYR A 225 -4.06 -4.93 -7.51
N SER A 226 -3.54 -3.72 -7.73
CA SER A 226 -2.44 -3.46 -8.65
C SER A 226 -1.60 -2.28 -8.18
N ARG A 227 -0.26 -2.41 -8.23
CA ARG A 227 0.68 -1.34 -7.93
C ARG A 227 1.93 -1.45 -8.80
N TYR A 228 2.34 -0.34 -9.41
CA TYR A 228 3.62 -0.25 -10.10
C TYR A 228 4.78 -0.22 -9.11
N ILE A 229 5.82 -1.02 -9.38
CA ILE A 229 7.03 -1.16 -8.57
C ILE A 229 8.23 -0.61 -9.35
N PRO A 230 8.64 0.66 -9.11
CA PRO A 230 9.66 1.31 -9.93
C PRO A 230 11.02 0.60 -9.96
N SER A 231 11.43 -0.01 -8.85
CA SER A 231 12.72 -0.72 -8.77
C SER A 231 12.78 -1.97 -9.63
N LEU A 232 11.62 -2.51 -10.03
CA LEU A 232 11.50 -3.67 -10.89
C LEU A 232 11.04 -3.30 -12.31
N ASP A 233 10.50 -2.09 -12.50
CA ASP A 233 9.75 -1.66 -13.69
C ASP A 233 8.61 -2.64 -14.07
N GLU A 234 7.89 -3.11 -13.06
CA GLU A 234 6.81 -4.09 -13.22
C GLU A 234 5.61 -3.73 -12.33
N HIS A 235 4.44 -4.25 -12.68
CA HIS A 235 3.24 -4.17 -11.86
C HIS A 235 3.13 -5.40 -10.98
N PHE A 236 2.99 -5.21 -9.68
CA PHE A 236 2.55 -6.27 -8.79
C PHE A 236 1.02 -6.27 -8.74
N ASN A 237 0.41 -7.43 -9.01
CA ASN A 237 -1.04 -7.59 -9.07
C ASN A 237 -1.50 -8.74 -8.17
N LEU A 238 -2.71 -8.61 -7.61
CA LEU A 238 -3.42 -9.69 -6.96
C LEU A 238 -4.69 -10.02 -7.73
N VAL A 239 -4.97 -11.30 -7.90
CA VAL A 239 -6.15 -11.84 -8.58
C VAL A 239 -6.88 -12.76 -7.62
N ALA A 240 -8.19 -12.57 -7.44
CA ALA A 240 -9.02 -13.52 -6.71
C ALA A 240 -9.04 -14.85 -7.47
N LEU A 241 -8.59 -15.93 -6.84
CA LEU A 241 -8.45 -17.22 -7.49
C LEU A 241 -9.82 -17.75 -7.92
N ASP A 242 -9.85 -18.28 -9.14
CA ASP A 242 -11.00 -19.02 -9.68
C ASP A 242 -10.67 -20.51 -9.70
N TYR A 243 -11.38 -21.31 -8.91
CA TYR A 243 -11.16 -22.75 -8.77
C TYR A 243 -11.74 -23.56 -9.95
N GLU A 244 -12.60 -22.95 -10.76
CA GLU A 244 -13.14 -23.55 -11.97
C GLU A 244 -12.18 -23.34 -13.15
N ASN A 245 -11.40 -22.25 -13.12
CA ASN A 245 -10.36 -21.96 -14.11
C ASN A 245 -9.22 -23.02 -14.08
N PRO A 246 -9.00 -23.76 -15.18
CA PRO A 246 -7.96 -24.80 -15.23
C PRO A 246 -6.53 -24.30 -15.02
N GLU A 247 -6.21 -23.07 -15.43
CA GLU A 247 -4.89 -22.47 -15.26
C GLU A 247 -4.62 -22.18 -13.78
N HIS A 248 -5.56 -21.53 -13.10
CA HIS A 248 -5.45 -21.23 -11.67
C HIS A 248 -5.31 -22.48 -10.82
N LEU A 249 -6.17 -23.48 -11.08
CA LEU A 249 -6.11 -24.77 -10.41
C LEU A 249 -4.78 -25.49 -10.71
N GLY A 250 -4.31 -25.46 -11.96
CA GLY A 250 -3.03 -26.06 -12.36
C GLY A 250 -1.84 -25.41 -11.67
N LEU A 251 -1.83 -24.08 -11.50
CA LEU A 251 -0.81 -23.34 -10.75
C LEU A 251 -0.79 -23.79 -9.29
N PHE A 252 -1.95 -23.78 -8.62
CA PHE A 252 -2.06 -24.21 -7.23
C PHE A 252 -1.59 -25.67 -7.07
N ASN A 253 -2.04 -26.58 -7.94
CA ASN A 253 -1.66 -27.98 -7.88
C ASN A 253 -0.17 -28.20 -8.10
N THR A 254 0.42 -27.52 -9.08
CA THR A 254 1.86 -27.60 -9.34
C THR A 254 2.65 -27.10 -8.13
N TRP A 255 2.27 -25.96 -7.56
CA TRP A 255 3.00 -25.36 -6.46
C TRP A 255 2.85 -26.12 -5.15
N GLN A 256 1.66 -26.63 -4.81
CA GLN A 256 1.48 -27.40 -3.58
C GLN A 256 2.22 -28.75 -3.61
N ASN A 257 2.44 -29.31 -4.80
CA ASN A 257 3.22 -30.53 -4.99
C ASN A 257 4.73 -30.30 -5.12
N ASP A 258 5.21 -29.05 -5.17
CA ASP A 258 6.63 -28.74 -5.05
C ASP A 258 7.10 -29.16 -3.64
N PRO A 259 8.10 -30.07 -3.49
CA PRO A 259 8.58 -30.53 -2.19
C PRO A 259 8.94 -29.41 -1.21
N ARG A 260 9.43 -28.27 -1.73
CA ARG A 260 9.75 -27.09 -0.92
C ARG A 260 8.52 -26.44 -0.32
N VAL A 261 7.43 -26.34 -1.08
CA VAL A 261 6.16 -25.77 -0.61
C VAL A 261 5.47 -26.77 0.31
N ALA A 262 5.41 -28.04 -0.09
CA ALA A 262 4.84 -29.15 0.67
C ALA A 262 5.43 -29.26 2.09
N ALA A 263 6.73 -28.99 2.26
CA ALA A 263 7.39 -29.01 3.57
C ALA A 263 6.79 -27.98 4.56
N GLY A 264 6.20 -26.89 4.07
CA GLY A 264 5.58 -25.85 4.90
C GLY A 264 4.06 -25.95 4.95
N TRP A 265 3.43 -26.16 3.80
CA TRP A 265 1.97 -26.13 3.61
C TRP A 265 1.30 -27.48 3.84
N MET A 266 1.98 -28.60 3.53
CA MET A 266 1.49 -29.97 3.72
C MET A 266 0.18 -30.30 2.96
N GLU A 267 -0.10 -29.58 1.88
CA GLU A 267 -1.30 -29.76 1.04
C GLU A 267 -0.97 -30.46 -0.29
N THR A 268 -0.09 -31.46 -0.31
CA THR A 268 0.16 -32.25 -1.54
C THR A 268 -1.07 -33.06 -1.92
N GLY A 269 -1.33 -33.22 -3.22
CA GLY A 269 -2.53 -33.92 -3.66
C GLY A 269 -2.73 -33.93 -5.17
N THR A 270 -3.75 -34.66 -5.58
CA THR A 270 -4.25 -34.71 -6.95
C THR A 270 -4.97 -33.41 -7.33
N LEU A 271 -5.20 -33.22 -8.63
CA LEU A 271 -5.91 -32.05 -9.15
C LEU A 271 -7.34 -31.95 -8.59
N ASP A 272 -8.02 -33.08 -8.40
CA ASP A 272 -9.40 -33.13 -7.89
C ASP A 272 -9.47 -32.82 -6.38
N GLU A 273 -8.51 -33.32 -5.59
CA GLU A 273 -8.38 -32.97 -4.16
C GLU A 273 -8.14 -31.47 -4.00
N HIS A 274 -7.27 -30.88 -4.83
CA HIS A 274 -7.03 -29.44 -4.82
C HIS A 274 -8.20 -28.61 -5.32
N ARG A 275 -8.99 -29.11 -6.28
CA ARG A 275 -10.23 -28.46 -6.68
C ARG A 275 -11.22 -28.43 -5.53
N ALA A 276 -11.38 -29.55 -4.82
CA ALA A 276 -12.24 -29.62 -3.64
C ALA A 276 -11.76 -28.67 -2.53
N TYR A 277 -10.45 -28.62 -2.29
CA TYR A 277 -9.84 -27.70 -1.34
C TYR A 277 -10.17 -26.23 -1.66
N LEU A 278 -9.89 -25.79 -2.89
CA LEU A 278 -10.14 -24.41 -3.31
C LEU A 278 -11.63 -24.07 -3.35
N LYS A 279 -12.50 -25.04 -3.67
CA LYS A 279 -13.95 -24.87 -3.58
C LYS A 279 -14.38 -24.62 -2.13
N ASN A 280 -13.84 -25.37 -1.16
CA ASN A 280 -14.15 -25.14 0.24
C ASN A 280 -13.75 -23.73 0.69
N ILE A 281 -12.57 -23.25 0.29
CA ILE A 281 -12.15 -21.85 0.53
C ILE A 281 -13.09 -20.86 -0.16
N HIS A 282 -13.54 -21.16 -1.38
CA HIS A 282 -14.47 -20.30 -2.12
C HIS A 282 -15.84 -20.20 -1.43
N ASP A 283 -16.35 -21.29 -0.88
CA ASP A 283 -17.65 -21.33 -0.19
C ASP A 283 -17.58 -20.73 1.22
N ASP A 284 -16.41 -20.73 1.86
CA ASP A 284 -16.23 -20.33 3.25
C ASP A 284 -16.12 -18.81 3.43
N PRO A 285 -17.13 -18.09 3.96
CA PRO A 285 -17.20 -16.63 3.93
C PRO A 285 -16.04 -15.92 4.65
N HIS A 286 -15.31 -16.60 5.54
CA HIS A 286 -14.26 -15.94 6.30
C HIS A 286 -12.95 -15.72 5.51
N GLN A 287 -12.75 -16.43 4.39
CA GLN A 287 -11.47 -16.45 3.68
C GLN A 287 -11.65 -16.52 2.15
N PHE A 288 -10.59 -16.20 1.42
CA PHE A 288 -10.55 -16.46 -0.03
C PHE A 288 -9.12 -16.64 -0.53
N ALA A 289 -9.01 -17.42 -1.61
CA ALA A 289 -7.76 -17.71 -2.30
C ALA A 289 -7.40 -16.59 -3.28
N VAL A 290 -6.11 -16.27 -3.36
CA VAL A 290 -5.57 -15.18 -4.19
C VAL A 290 -4.28 -15.64 -4.87
N LEU A 291 -4.10 -15.24 -6.12
CA LEU A 291 -2.87 -15.41 -6.88
C LEU A 291 -2.12 -14.08 -6.99
N GLY A 292 -0.81 -14.12 -6.79
CA GLY A 292 0.11 -13.01 -7.00
C GLY A 292 0.77 -13.06 -8.37
N TYR A 293 0.80 -11.92 -9.04
CA TYR A 293 1.42 -11.74 -10.35
C TYR A 293 2.43 -10.59 -10.33
N PHE A 294 3.49 -10.75 -11.12
CA PHE A 294 4.31 -9.64 -11.59
C PHE A 294 4.09 -9.49 -13.09
N ASN A 295 3.56 -8.35 -13.51
CA ASN A 295 2.88 -8.17 -14.79
C ASN A 295 1.89 -9.33 -15.00
N ASP A 296 2.15 -10.17 -16.00
CA ASP A 296 1.31 -11.32 -16.37
C ASP A 296 1.89 -12.66 -15.90
N THR A 297 2.99 -12.66 -15.11
CA THR A 297 3.61 -13.90 -14.65
C THR A 297 3.16 -14.26 -13.22
N PRO A 298 2.45 -15.39 -13.02
CA PRO A 298 2.07 -15.85 -11.70
C PRO A 298 3.29 -16.32 -10.91
N PHE A 299 3.31 -16.03 -9.61
CA PHE A 299 4.44 -16.43 -8.76
C PHE A 299 4.08 -16.92 -7.37
N ALA A 300 2.96 -16.49 -6.81
CA ALA A 300 2.61 -16.75 -5.42
C ALA A 300 1.12 -17.06 -5.25
N TYR A 301 0.82 -17.76 -4.16
CA TYR A 301 -0.53 -18.04 -3.70
C TYR A 301 -0.68 -17.49 -2.28
N PHE A 302 -1.86 -16.94 -2.00
CA PHE A 302 -2.23 -16.38 -0.71
C PHE A 302 -3.63 -16.84 -0.32
N GLU A 303 -3.86 -16.99 0.97
CA GLU A 303 -5.20 -17.05 1.57
C GLU A 303 -5.34 -15.80 2.43
N LEU A 304 -6.35 -14.99 2.14
CA LEU A 304 -6.64 -13.79 2.91
C LEU A 304 -7.93 -14.00 3.68
N TYR A 305 -7.91 -13.74 4.98
CA TYR A 305 -8.97 -14.14 5.89
C TYR A 305 -9.34 -13.08 6.92
N TRP A 306 -10.54 -13.21 7.47
CA TRP A 306 -10.98 -12.48 8.65
C TRP A 306 -10.50 -13.21 9.90
N ALA A 307 -9.59 -12.58 10.64
CA ALA A 307 -8.90 -13.22 11.76
C ALA A 307 -9.84 -13.66 12.87
N LYS A 308 -10.99 -12.99 13.04
CA LYS A 308 -11.95 -13.28 14.11
C LYS A 308 -12.57 -14.66 13.97
N GLU A 309 -12.84 -15.09 12.74
CA GLU A 309 -13.38 -16.42 12.44
C GLU A 309 -12.30 -17.49 12.29
N ASP A 310 -11.06 -17.09 12.01
CA ASP A 310 -9.94 -18.02 11.91
C ASP A 310 -9.56 -18.62 13.28
N LYS A 311 -8.96 -19.81 13.27
CA LYS A 311 -8.45 -20.48 14.47
C LYS A 311 -7.52 -19.56 15.27
N MET A 312 -6.71 -18.75 14.60
CA MET A 312 -5.81 -17.81 15.26
C MET A 312 -6.53 -16.74 16.08
N GLY A 313 -7.75 -16.35 15.67
CA GLY A 313 -8.56 -15.33 16.34
C GLY A 313 -8.91 -15.68 17.77
N GLN A 314 -8.94 -16.98 18.08
CA GLN A 314 -9.24 -17.50 19.43
C GLN A 314 -8.09 -17.27 20.42
N HIS A 315 -6.89 -16.94 19.93
CA HIS A 315 -5.71 -16.83 20.76
C HIS A 315 -5.37 -15.40 21.15
N TYR A 316 -6.09 -14.38 20.70
CA TYR A 316 -5.88 -12.99 21.11
C TYR A 316 -7.18 -12.18 21.13
N ALA A 317 -7.13 -10.94 21.62
CA ALA A 317 -8.26 -10.03 21.57
C ALA A 317 -8.46 -9.51 20.14
N CYS A 318 -8.98 -10.38 19.27
CA CYS A 318 -9.23 -10.09 17.86
C CYS A 318 -10.31 -9.03 17.70
N LEU A 319 -10.05 -8.02 16.86
CA LEU A 319 -11.06 -7.06 16.47
C LEU A 319 -11.92 -7.59 15.33
N ASP A 320 -13.07 -6.95 15.13
CA ASP A 320 -14.11 -7.35 14.19
C ASP A 320 -13.68 -7.35 12.72
N PHE A 321 -12.66 -6.58 12.37
CA PHE A 321 -12.16 -6.42 11.00
C PHE A 321 -10.66 -6.72 10.91
N ASP A 322 -10.07 -7.38 11.90
CA ASP A 322 -8.69 -7.84 11.77
C ASP A 322 -8.59 -8.81 10.59
N ARG A 323 -7.59 -8.59 9.73
CA ARG A 323 -7.29 -9.40 8.56
C ARG A 323 -6.02 -10.21 8.80
N GLY A 324 -5.94 -11.40 8.22
CA GLY A 324 -4.70 -12.14 8.19
C GLY A 324 -4.46 -12.80 6.85
N ARG A 325 -3.24 -13.32 6.70
CA ARG A 325 -2.78 -13.96 5.47
C ARG A 325 -1.95 -15.21 5.70
N HIS A 326 -2.13 -16.18 4.81
CA HIS A 326 -1.15 -17.22 4.53
C HIS A 326 -0.53 -16.98 3.16
N SER A 327 0.72 -17.40 2.97
CA SER A 327 1.46 -17.08 1.76
C SER A 327 2.44 -18.19 1.38
N LEU A 328 2.54 -18.46 0.09
CA LEU A 328 3.63 -19.23 -0.50
C LEU A 328 4.10 -18.59 -1.80
N VAL A 329 5.39 -18.73 -2.09
CA VAL A 329 5.96 -18.43 -3.40
C VAL A 329 6.14 -19.75 -4.13
N GLY A 330 5.35 -19.97 -5.19
CA GLY A 330 5.39 -21.16 -6.01
C GLY A 330 6.47 -21.10 -7.10
N ASN A 331 6.66 -19.92 -7.71
CA ASN A 331 7.65 -19.74 -8.77
C ASN A 331 9.01 -19.28 -8.21
N ASP A 332 10.00 -20.16 -8.26
CA ASP A 332 11.34 -19.89 -7.71
C ASP A 332 12.04 -18.67 -8.34
N LYS A 333 11.73 -18.32 -9.59
CA LYS A 333 12.32 -17.15 -10.28
C LYS A 333 11.99 -15.82 -9.62
N PHE A 334 10.91 -15.77 -8.83
CA PHE A 334 10.43 -14.55 -8.17
C PHE A 334 10.75 -14.52 -6.68
N ARG A 335 11.65 -15.40 -6.22
CA ARG A 335 12.20 -15.34 -4.86
C ARG A 335 13.30 -14.29 -4.78
N GLY A 336 13.65 -13.92 -3.54
CA GLY A 336 14.74 -13.01 -3.24
C GLY A 336 14.28 -11.65 -2.70
N GLN A 337 15.23 -10.93 -2.10
CA GLN A 337 14.99 -9.72 -1.33
C GLN A 337 14.24 -8.63 -2.12
N TYR A 338 14.56 -8.43 -3.40
CA TYR A 338 13.93 -7.36 -4.18
C TYR A 338 12.46 -7.63 -4.47
N ARG A 339 12.07 -8.90 -4.62
CA ARG A 339 10.69 -9.30 -4.90
C ARG A 339 9.84 -9.29 -3.65
N VAL A 340 10.36 -9.81 -2.55
CA VAL A 340 9.65 -9.83 -1.25
C VAL A 340 9.41 -8.42 -0.71
N MET A 341 10.36 -7.50 -0.90
CA MET A 341 10.17 -6.09 -0.57
C MET A 341 9.02 -5.44 -1.36
N ALA A 342 8.72 -5.95 -2.56
CA ALA A 342 7.65 -5.42 -3.41
C ALA A 342 6.27 -5.99 -3.04
N TRP A 343 6.14 -7.32 -2.95
CA TRP A 343 4.84 -7.96 -2.80
C TRP A 343 4.32 -7.96 -1.35
N TRP A 344 5.17 -8.16 -0.35
CA TRP A 344 4.74 -8.32 1.04
C TRP A 344 4.00 -7.09 1.59
N PRO A 345 4.54 -5.86 1.49
CA PRO A 345 3.81 -4.68 1.94
C PRO A 345 2.61 -4.39 1.03
N SER A 346 2.61 -4.85 -0.22
CA SER A 346 1.47 -4.68 -1.12
C SER A 346 0.27 -5.55 -0.76
N VAL A 347 0.49 -6.77 -0.29
CA VAL A 347 -0.60 -7.63 0.23
C VAL A 347 -1.22 -6.99 1.46
N MET A 348 -0.41 -6.52 2.41
CA MET A 348 -0.93 -5.82 3.60
C MET A 348 -1.63 -4.50 3.25
N HIS A 349 -1.11 -3.79 2.25
CA HIS A 349 -1.75 -2.59 1.74
C HIS A 349 -3.14 -2.91 1.18
N TYR A 350 -3.30 -4.00 0.41
CA TYR A 350 -4.61 -4.49 -0.01
C TYR A 350 -5.52 -4.79 1.18
N GLU A 351 -5.05 -5.56 2.17
CA GLU A 351 -5.85 -5.91 3.37
C GLU A 351 -6.38 -4.68 4.11
N PHE A 352 -5.58 -3.62 4.22
CA PHE A 352 -6.02 -2.37 4.85
C PHE A 352 -6.99 -1.56 3.97
N LEU A 353 -6.84 -1.58 2.64
CA LEU A 353 -7.68 -0.76 1.75
C LEU A 353 -9.01 -1.41 1.38
N ASP A 354 -9.07 -2.74 1.35
CA ASP A 354 -10.26 -3.49 0.94
C ASP A 354 -11.46 -3.16 1.83
N ASP A 355 -11.24 -3.10 3.16
CA ASP A 355 -12.20 -2.56 4.13
C ASP A 355 -11.50 -1.57 5.06
N HIS A 356 -11.94 -0.31 5.05
CA HIS A 356 -11.33 0.77 5.83
C HIS A 356 -11.43 0.56 7.34
N ARG A 357 -12.32 -0.33 7.81
CA ARG A 357 -12.48 -0.68 9.24
C ARG A 357 -11.42 -1.66 9.72
N THR A 358 -10.59 -2.20 8.83
CA THR A 358 -9.47 -3.08 9.17
C THR A 358 -8.45 -2.32 9.99
N GLU A 359 -8.40 -2.58 11.30
CA GLU A 359 -7.47 -1.92 12.21
C GLU A 359 -6.15 -2.66 12.35
N ASN A 360 -6.13 -3.97 12.12
CA ASN A 360 -4.90 -4.76 12.19
C ASN A 360 -4.79 -5.78 11.06
N VAL A 361 -3.54 -6.00 10.65
CA VAL A 361 -3.14 -7.17 9.87
C VAL A 361 -2.32 -8.08 10.78
N VAL A 362 -2.65 -9.37 10.78
CA VAL A 362 -2.05 -10.38 11.64
C VAL A 362 -1.51 -11.55 10.84
N GLY A 363 -0.66 -12.35 11.49
CA GLY A 363 -0.14 -13.58 10.92
C GLY A 363 0.34 -14.52 12.03
N GLU A 364 0.56 -15.78 11.66
CA GLU A 364 0.99 -16.80 12.61
C GLU A 364 2.14 -17.70 12.04
N PRO A 365 3.26 -17.11 11.59
CA PRO A 365 4.40 -17.90 11.13
C PRO A 365 4.92 -18.85 12.21
N ARG A 366 5.47 -20.00 11.79
CA ARG A 366 6.15 -20.94 12.71
C ARG A 366 7.26 -20.19 13.46
N LEU A 367 7.39 -20.46 14.75
CA LEU A 367 8.40 -19.81 15.59
C LEU A 367 9.85 -20.03 15.09
N SER A 368 10.10 -21.16 14.42
CA SER A 368 11.39 -21.50 13.81
C SER A 368 11.64 -20.91 12.42
N SER A 369 10.68 -20.18 11.83
CA SER A 369 10.81 -19.62 10.48
C SER A 369 11.50 -18.26 10.50
N GLU A 370 12.80 -18.25 10.79
CA GLU A 370 13.62 -17.03 10.95
C GLU A 370 13.49 -16.05 9.78
N ASN A 371 13.54 -16.54 8.54
CA ASN A 371 13.42 -15.69 7.34
C ASN A 371 12.06 -15.00 7.26
N VAL A 372 10.98 -15.71 7.59
CA VAL A 372 9.63 -15.14 7.58
C VAL A 372 9.52 -14.08 8.68
N LEU A 373 9.93 -14.41 9.91
CA LEU A 373 9.90 -13.49 11.04
C LEU A 373 10.71 -12.22 10.80
N LYS A 374 11.87 -12.34 10.14
CA LYS A 374 12.68 -11.21 9.70
C LYS A 374 11.90 -10.28 8.77
N TYR A 375 11.20 -10.82 7.78
CA TYR A 375 10.38 -10.00 6.88
C TYR A 375 9.18 -9.37 7.60
N GLU A 376 8.52 -10.11 8.49
CA GLU A 376 7.44 -9.55 9.31
C GLU A 376 7.93 -8.31 10.09
N MET A 377 9.09 -8.39 10.74
CA MET A 377 9.70 -7.24 11.43
C MET A 377 10.10 -6.12 10.47
N ILE A 378 10.68 -6.42 9.30
CA ILE A 378 11.05 -5.41 8.30
C ILE A 378 9.82 -4.59 7.87
N PHE A 379 8.68 -5.23 7.64
CA PHE A 379 7.47 -4.54 7.22
C PHE A 379 6.62 -3.99 8.37
N GLY A 380 7.14 -4.01 9.61
CA GLY A 380 6.55 -3.30 10.74
C GLY A 380 5.70 -4.14 11.67
N LEU A 381 5.48 -5.43 11.38
CA LEU A 381 4.81 -6.30 12.33
C LEU A 381 5.69 -6.51 13.56
N HIS A 382 5.04 -6.55 14.71
CA HIS A 382 5.67 -6.96 15.96
C HIS A 382 5.18 -8.35 16.33
N GLN A 383 6.03 -9.11 17.03
CA GLN A 383 5.59 -10.29 17.77
C GLN A 383 4.74 -9.81 18.94
N ASP A 384 3.45 -10.16 18.93
CA ASP A 384 2.53 -9.93 20.04
C ASP A 384 2.80 -10.96 21.15
N LYS A 385 2.79 -12.26 20.78
CA LYS A 385 3.08 -13.38 21.69
C LYS A 385 3.31 -14.69 20.93
N TRP A 386 3.67 -15.73 21.68
CA TRP A 386 3.69 -17.10 21.15
C TRP A 386 2.35 -17.78 21.32
N MET A 387 2.05 -18.69 20.40
CA MET A 387 0.81 -19.45 20.34
C MET A 387 1.14 -20.90 20.00
N ASP A 388 0.52 -21.85 20.70
CA ASP A 388 0.62 -23.26 20.37
C ASP A 388 -0.65 -23.71 19.64
N LEU A 389 -0.52 -23.99 18.35
CA LEU A 389 -1.55 -24.61 17.52
C LEU A 389 -1.31 -26.13 17.46
N PRO A 390 -2.34 -26.95 17.20
CA PRO A 390 -2.20 -28.41 17.18
C PRO A 390 -1.07 -28.95 16.28
N HIS A 391 -0.74 -28.23 15.21
CA HIS A 391 0.24 -28.63 14.20
C HIS A 391 1.54 -27.79 14.22
N LYS A 392 1.64 -26.75 15.07
CA LYS A 392 2.86 -25.92 15.19
C LYS A 392 2.86 -24.99 16.42
N ARG A 393 4.07 -24.67 16.87
CA ARG A 393 4.32 -23.49 17.69
C ARG A 393 4.51 -22.27 16.79
N SER A 394 3.59 -21.31 16.90
CA SER A 394 3.52 -20.11 16.08
C SER A 394 3.93 -18.85 16.84
N ASN A 395 4.37 -17.88 16.09
CA ASN A 395 4.56 -16.51 16.54
C ASN A 395 3.37 -15.68 16.07
N LEU A 396 2.53 -15.18 16.99
CA LEU A 396 1.47 -14.25 16.63
C LEU A 396 2.11 -12.91 16.31
N VAL A 397 2.09 -12.53 15.04
CA VAL A 397 2.59 -11.22 14.58
C VAL A 397 1.43 -10.30 14.24
N LYS A 398 1.61 -9.01 14.48
CA LYS A 398 0.56 -8.00 14.31
C LYS A 398 1.12 -6.67 13.86
N ILE A 399 0.41 -5.96 12.99
CA ILE A 399 0.64 -4.55 12.70
C ILE A 399 -0.69 -3.79 12.70
N SER A 400 -0.74 -2.67 13.40
CA SER A 400 -1.89 -1.77 13.35
C SER A 400 -1.87 -0.93 12.08
N ARG A 401 -3.06 -0.47 11.69
CA ARG A 401 -3.27 0.47 10.58
C ARG A 401 -2.40 1.70 10.72
N GLU A 402 -2.45 2.34 11.89
CA GLU A 402 -1.64 3.51 12.23
C GLU A 402 -0.15 3.25 11.97
N ARG A 403 0.38 2.14 12.50
CA ARG A 403 1.79 1.80 12.36
C ARG A 403 2.18 1.52 10.91
N PHE A 404 1.37 0.77 10.17
CA PHE A 404 1.64 0.47 8.75
C PHE A 404 1.71 1.75 7.92
N PHE A 405 0.76 2.67 8.09
CA PHE A 405 0.72 3.92 7.33
C PHE A 405 1.65 5.01 7.87
N GLN A 406 2.15 4.90 9.10
CA GLN A 406 3.26 5.74 9.58
C GLN A 406 4.58 5.33 8.91
N ILE A 407 4.84 4.02 8.82
CA ILE A 407 6.06 3.48 8.23
C ILE A 407 6.01 3.57 6.70
N CYS A 408 4.86 3.27 6.07
CA CYS A 408 4.67 2.94 4.65
C CYS A 408 5.87 2.17 4.09
N PRO A 409 6.00 0.87 4.42
CA PRO A 409 7.20 0.08 4.14
C PRO A 409 7.31 -0.33 2.66
N PHE A 410 7.17 0.63 1.76
CA PHE A 410 7.23 0.48 0.31
C PHE A 410 8.62 0.73 -0.26
N ASN A 411 9.60 1.10 0.58
CA ASN A 411 10.99 1.31 0.21
C ASN A 411 11.68 -0.02 -0.19
N GLN A 412 12.07 -0.12 -1.45
CA GLN A 412 12.72 -1.31 -2.03
C GLN A 412 14.25 -1.27 -1.90
N GLY A 413 14.86 -0.11 -1.65
CA GLY A 413 16.30 0.10 -1.79
C GLY A 413 17.13 0.01 -0.50
N LYS A 414 16.50 0.22 0.66
CA LYS A 414 17.16 0.17 1.99
C LYS A 414 16.18 -0.31 3.06
N PRO A 415 16.01 -1.63 3.28
CA PRO A 415 15.09 -2.14 4.28
C PRO A 415 15.51 -1.65 5.66
N ARG A 416 14.63 -0.85 6.28
CA ARG A 416 14.72 -0.48 7.69
C ARG A 416 13.87 -1.43 8.49
N VAL A 417 14.34 -1.84 9.66
CA VAL A 417 13.58 -2.75 10.51
C VAL A 417 12.49 -1.96 11.21
N ALA A 418 11.22 -2.33 11.01
CA ALA A 418 10.10 -1.85 11.82
C ALA A 418 9.98 -0.31 11.94
N GLY A 419 10.35 0.42 10.87
CA GLY A 419 10.34 1.89 10.86
C GLY A 419 11.49 2.56 11.64
N THR A 420 12.43 1.78 12.16
CA THR A 420 13.59 2.30 12.91
C THR A 420 14.70 2.79 11.98
N THR A 421 15.76 3.37 12.54
CA THR A 421 16.99 3.70 11.80
C THR A 421 17.87 2.48 11.54
N PHE A 422 17.60 1.33 12.17
CA PHE A 422 18.39 0.11 12.02
C PHE A 422 18.16 -0.50 10.63
N GLY A 423 19.26 -0.73 9.91
CA GLY A 423 19.25 -1.59 8.73
C GLY A 423 19.34 -3.05 9.15
N PHE A 424 18.73 -3.94 8.36
CA PHE A 424 18.98 -5.37 8.50
C PHE A 424 20.23 -5.72 7.67
N GLU A 425 21.44 -5.58 8.23
CA GLU A 425 22.64 -6.19 7.62
C GLU A 425 22.70 -7.65 8.05
N PRO A 426 22.50 -8.64 7.15
CA PRO A 426 22.82 -10.01 7.50
C PRO A 426 24.34 -10.11 7.58
N LYS A 427 24.87 -9.91 8.79
CA LYS A 427 26.22 -10.34 9.16
C LYS A 427 26.05 -11.34 10.29
N LEU A 428 26.00 -12.61 9.90
CA LEU A 428 26.64 -13.74 10.56
C LEU A 428 26.65 -14.91 9.58
#